data_AF-A0A3B0WC20-F1
#
_entry.id   AF-A0A3B0WC20-F1
#
_cell.length_a   1.000
_cell.length_b   1.000
_cell.length_c   1.000
_cell.angle_alpha   90.00
_cell.angle_beta   90.00
_cell.angle_gamma   90.00
#
_symmetry.space_group_name_H-M   'P 1'
#
loop_
_entity.id
_entity.type
_entity.pdbx_description
1 polymer ?
#
loop_
_entity_poly.entity_id
_entity_poly.type
_entity_poly.pdbx_seq_one_letter_code
_entity_poly.pdbx_strand_id
1 'polypeptide(L)'
;MHCKKGASMKRQQLQFLSSWLNSRNRKPLIIRGARQVGKSTLVELFAQEHHKKICAVNLERYPDLTPAFSGKDPEQIRQQIEFLPKMARITDDTLLFLDEIQAVPEAIPALRYFYEDMPDFSVISAGSLLEFALADHNFSMP
;
A
#
# COMPACT_ATOMS: atom_id res chain seq x y z
N MET A 1 -12.04 -28.35 -18.24
CA MET A 1 -12.33 -27.92 -16.85
C MET A 1 -11.04 -27.78 -16.05
N HIS A 2 -10.34 -26.65 -16.14
CA HIS A 2 -9.12 -26.39 -15.36
C HIS A 2 -9.07 -24.93 -14.92
N CYS A 3 -9.88 -24.58 -13.90
CA CYS A 3 -9.84 -23.28 -13.22
C CYS A 3 -10.03 -23.49 -11.70
N LYS A 4 -9.19 -24.35 -11.09
CA LYS A 4 -9.18 -24.53 -9.62
C LYS A 4 -7.94 -23.95 -8.94
N LYS A 5 -6.80 -23.87 -9.64
CA LYS A 5 -5.53 -23.35 -9.06
C LYS A 5 -5.57 -21.84 -8.78
N GLY A 6 -6.13 -21.03 -9.70
CA GLY A 6 -6.20 -19.57 -9.53
C GLY A 6 -7.12 -19.14 -8.37
N ALA A 7 -8.26 -19.81 -8.20
CA ALA A 7 -9.18 -19.53 -7.09
C ALA A 7 -8.58 -19.86 -5.71
N SER A 8 -7.83 -20.96 -5.60
CA SER A 8 -7.15 -21.34 -4.35
C SER A 8 -6.05 -20.34 -3.96
N MET A 9 -5.28 -19.85 -4.93
CA MET A 9 -4.20 -18.88 -4.69
C MET A 9 -4.75 -17.53 -4.20
N LYS A 10 -5.80 -17.03 -4.85
CA LYS A 10 -6.48 -15.78 -4.45
C LYS A 10 -7.05 -15.89 -3.03
N ARG A 11 -7.65 -17.03 -2.68
CA ARG A 11 -8.18 -17.28 -1.33
C ARG A 11 -7.08 -17.27 -0.27
N GLN A 12 -5.91 -17.84 -0.55
CA GLN A 12 -4.77 -17.80 0.37
C GLN A 12 -4.24 -16.37 0.57
N GLN A 13 -4.15 -15.59 -0.50
CA GLN A 13 -3.73 -14.18 -0.42
C GLN A 13 -4.71 -13.34 0.40
N LEU A 14 -6.02 -13.52 0.20
CA LEU A 14 -7.04 -12.84 1.00
C LEU A 14 -7.00 -13.25 2.49
N GLN A 15 -6.77 -14.53 2.78
CA GLN A 15 -6.58 -15.00 4.17
C GLN A 15 -5.33 -14.41 4.82
N PHE A 16 -4.24 -14.26 4.06
CA PHE A 16 -3.04 -13.58 4.52
C PHE A 16 -3.33 -12.11 4.83
N LEU A 17 -3.99 -11.37 3.94
CA LEU A 17 -4.38 -9.97 4.18
C LEU A 17 -5.32 -9.83 5.39
N SER A 18 -6.23 -10.78 5.56
CA SER A 18 -7.12 -10.83 6.73
C SER A 18 -6.34 -11.04 8.03
N SER A 19 -5.37 -11.96 8.03
CA SER A 19 -4.50 -12.20 9.18
C SER A 19 -3.63 -10.98 9.49
N TRP A 20 -3.11 -10.33 8.45
CA TRP A 20 -2.35 -9.09 8.55
C TRP A 20 -3.18 -7.98 9.20
N LEU A 21 -4.42 -7.75 8.75
CA LEU A 21 -5.29 -6.71 9.28
C LEU A 21 -5.54 -6.86 10.78
N ASN A 22 -5.74 -8.09 11.24
CA ASN A 22 -6.07 -8.44 12.63
C ASN A 22 -4.85 -8.50 13.57
N SER A 23 -3.63 -8.29 13.06
CA SER A 23 -2.44 -8.24 13.89
C SER A 23 -2.39 -6.95 14.72
N ARG A 24 -2.07 -7.05 16.01
CA ARG A 24 -1.90 -5.88 16.90
C ARG A 24 -0.70 -5.00 16.54
N ASN A 25 0.35 -5.59 15.96
CA ASN A 25 1.56 -4.89 15.52
C ASN A 25 1.68 -4.98 14.00
N ARG A 26 0.64 -4.53 13.31
CA ARG A 26 0.54 -4.63 11.86
C ARG A 26 1.51 -3.66 11.19
N LYS A 27 2.60 -4.19 10.64
CA LYS A 27 3.51 -3.42 9.79
C LYS A 27 2.82 -3.08 8.46
N PRO A 28 3.11 -1.92 7.85
CA PRO A 28 2.73 -1.65 6.46
C PRO A 28 3.17 -2.80 5.55
N LEU A 29 2.27 -3.19 4.65
CA LEU A 29 2.49 -4.36 3.80
C LEU A 29 2.88 -3.92 2.40
N ILE A 30 3.95 -4.51 1.85
CA ILE A 30 4.34 -4.33 0.46
C ILE A 30 3.99 -5.58 -0.35
N ILE A 31 3.04 -5.47 -1.29
CA ILE A 31 2.67 -6.53 -2.22
C ILE A 31 3.54 -6.41 -3.48
N ARG A 32 4.39 -7.41 -3.71
CA ARG A 32 5.28 -7.47 -4.87
C ARG A 32 4.67 -8.33 -5.99
N GLY A 33 4.99 -7.99 -7.23
CA GLY A 33 4.66 -8.82 -8.40
C GLY A 33 4.74 -8.06 -9.72
N ALA A 34 4.74 -8.79 -10.84
CA ALA A 34 4.78 -8.20 -12.18
C ALA A 34 3.62 -7.21 -12.42
N ARG A 35 3.77 -6.32 -13.41
CA ARG A 35 2.69 -5.44 -13.84
C ARG A 35 1.48 -6.26 -14.33
N GLN A 36 0.27 -5.74 -14.15
CA GLN A 36 -0.98 -6.34 -14.65
C GLN A 36 -1.38 -7.71 -14.09
N VAL A 37 -0.81 -8.13 -12.94
CA VAL A 37 -1.17 -9.41 -12.29
C VAL A 37 -2.36 -9.34 -11.32
N GLY A 38 -3.01 -8.16 -11.20
CA GLY A 38 -4.20 -7.99 -10.36
C GLY A 38 -3.94 -7.62 -8.89
N LYS A 39 -2.80 -6.99 -8.56
CA LYS A 39 -2.49 -6.54 -7.19
C LYS A 39 -3.52 -5.55 -6.65
N SER A 40 -3.86 -4.52 -7.43
CA SER A 40 -4.86 -3.50 -7.06
C SER A 40 -6.23 -4.17 -6.85
N THR A 41 -6.61 -5.09 -7.75
CA THR A 41 -7.86 -5.88 -7.61
C THR A 41 -7.88 -6.74 -6.35
N LEU A 42 -6.75 -7.34 -5.95
CA LEU A 42 -6.67 -8.10 -4.70
C LEU A 42 -6.94 -7.21 -3.49
N VAL A 43 -6.35 -6.00 -3.45
CA VAL A 43 -6.52 -5.06 -2.34
C VAL A 43 -7.95 -4.50 -2.29
N GLU A 44 -8.54 -4.16 -3.44
CA GLU A 44 -9.92 -3.72 -3.54
C GLU A 44 -10.90 -4.78 -3.01
N LEU A 45 -10.73 -6.04 -3.43
CA LEU A 45 -11.57 -7.13 -2.95
C LEU A 45 -11.39 -7.39 -1.46
N PHE A 46 -10.16 -7.32 -0.97
CA PHE A 46 -9.87 -7.42 0.46
C PHE A 46 -10.57 -6.30 1.24
N ALA A 47 -10.49 -5.05 0.78
CA ALA A 47 -11.17 -3.93 1.43
C ALA A 47 -12.69 -4.13 1.46
N GLN A 48 -13.27 -4.62 0.35
CA GLN A 48 -14.70 -4.95 0.27
C GLN A 48 -15.09 -6.07 1.25
N GLU A 49 -14.34 -7.16 1.32
CA GLU A 49 -14.61 -8.29 2.24
C GLU A 49 -14.55 -7.89 3.72
N HIS A 50 -13.74 -6.89 4.07
CA HIS A 50 -13.59 -6.37 5.43
C HIS A 50 -14.37 -5.08 5.69
N HIS A 51 -15.22 -4.66 4.74
CA HIS A 51 -16.01 -3.42 4.81
C HIS A 51 -15.18 -2.16 5.09
N LYS A 52 -13.91 -2.15 4.68
CA LYS A 52 -12.99 -1.03 4.86
C LYS A 52 -13.21 0.02 3.77
N LYS A 53 -13.19 1.30 4.17
CA LYS A 53 -13.00 2.38 3.19
C LYS A 53 -11.61 2.26 2.60
N ILE A 54 -11.47 2.42 1.30
CA ILE A 54 -10.17 2.40 0.63
C ILE A 54 -9.87 3.77 0.03
N CYS A 55 -8.68 4.30 0.32
CA CYS A 55 -8.09 5.42 -0.39
C CYS A 55 -6.95 4.87 -1.23
N ALA A 56 -7.22 4.63 -2.52
CA ALA A 56 -6.23 4.11 -3.46
C ALA A 56 -5.60 5.26 -4.25
N VAL A 57 -4.29 5.42 -4.10
CA VAL A 57 -3.49 6.40 -4.85
C VAL A 57 -2.45 5.65 -5.67
N ASN A 58 -2.43 5.94 -6.97
CA ASN A 58 -1.37 5.48 -7.85
C ASN A 58 -0.30 6.56 -7.92
N LEU A 59 0.88 6.28 -7.38
CA LEU A 59 1.94 7.28 -7.19
C LEU A 59 2.57 7.73 -8.52
N GLU A 60 2.54 6.90 -9.57
CA GLU A 60 2.98 7.26 -10.92
C GLU A 60 2.15 8.42 -11.51
N ARG A 61 0.88 8.56 -11.09
CA ARG A 61 -0.01 9.64 -11.55
C ARG A 61 0.16 10.95 -10.79
N TYR A 62 0.81 10.92 -9.63
CA TYR A 62 0.96 12.06 -8.74
C TYR A 62 2.41 12.22 -8.28
N PRO A 63 3.36 12.45 -9.20
CA PRO A 63 4.77 12.67 -8.85
C PRO A 63 4.97 13.87 -7.92
N ASP A 64 4.04 14.83 -7.93
CA ASP A 64 4.01 15.99 -7.03
C ASP A 64 3.88 15.62 -5.54
N LEU A 65 3.54 14.37 -5.21
CA LEU A 65 3.57 13.87 -3.84
C LEU A 65 4.99 13.59 -3.31
N THR A 66 6.02 13.56 -4.17
CA THR A 66 7.40 13.24 -3.78
C THR A 66 7.88 14.06 -2.58
N PRO A 67 7.73 15.41 -2.53
CA PRO A 67 8.16 16.20 -1.39
C PRO A 67 7.47 15.82 -0.08
N ALA A 68 6.19 15.41 -0.13
CA ALA A 68 5.46 14.96 1.04
C ALA A 68 6.08 13.69 1.63
N PHE A 69 6.42 12.72 0.76
CA PHE A 69 7.08 11.48 1.17
C PHE A 69 8.53 11.71 1.62
N SER A 70 9.25 12.67 1.04
CA SER A 70 10.61 13.04 1.48
C SER A 70 10.64 13.56 2.92
N GLY A 71 9.58 14.25 3.35
CA GLY A 71 9.41 14.73 4.73
C GLY A 71 9.21 13.63 5.75
N LYS A 72 8.80 12.42 5.31
CA LYS A 72 8.61 11.20 6.13
C LYS A 72 7.61 11.33 7.29
N ASP A 73 6.82 12.40 7.31
CA ASP A 73 5.75 12.62 8.28
C ASP A 73 4.45 11.96 7.76
N PRO A 74 3.97 10.86 8.40
CA PRO A 74 2.79 10.14 7.96
C PRO A 74 1.52 10.99 7.90
N GLU A 75 1.38 11.95 8.81
CA GLU A 75 0.20 12.80 8.91
C GLU A 75 0.21 13.85 7.79
N GLN A 76 1.38 14.42 7.47
CA GLN A 76 1.52 15.29 6.30
C GLN A 76 1.27 14.51 5.00
N ILE A 77 1.80 13.29 4.86
CA ILE A 77 1.55 12.44 3.70
C ILE A 77 0.04 12.16 3.56
N ARG A 78 -0.63 11.79 4.66
CA ARG A 78 -2.08 11.56 4.71
C ARG A 78 -2.84 12.79 4.20
N GLN A 79 -2.51 13.97 4.70
CA GLN A 79 -3.15 15.23 4.31
C GLN A 79 -2.93 15.54 2.83
N GLN A 80 -1.69 15.42 2.32
CA GLN A 80 -1.39 15.69 0.92
C GLN A 80 -2.14 14.73 -0.03
N ILE A 81 -2.29 13.46 0.34
CA ILE A 81 -3.12 12.51 -0.41
C ILE A 81 -4.60 12.90 -0.35
N GLU A 82 -5.10 13.30 0.82
CA GLU A 82 -6.50 13.73 1.00
C GLU A 82 -6.84 14.99 0.17
N PHE A 83 -5.86 15.86 -0.11
CA PHE A 83 -6.02 17.03 -0.99
C PHE A 83 -6.05 16.70 -2.48
N LEU A 84 -5.70 15.49 -2.90
CA LEU A 84 -5.73 15.13 -4.31
C LEU A 84 -7.17 15.10 -4.87
N PRO A 85 -7.35 15.42 -6.17
CA PRO A 85 -8.67 15.40 -6.79
C PRO A 85 -9.33 14.03 -6.67
N LYS A 86 -10.60 14.01 -6.27
CA LYS A 86 -11.44 12.81 -6.14
C LYS A 86 -10.97 11.82 -5.06
N MET A 87 -10.03 12.20 -4.18
CA MET A 87 -9.74 11.41 -2.99
C MET A 87 -10.81 11.63 -1.93
N ALA A 88 -11.24 10.53 -1.32
CA ALA A 88 -12.14 10.58 -0.18
C ALA A 88 -11.37 10.94 1.09
N ARG A 89 -12.09 11.51 2.07
CA ARG A 89 -11.56 11.77 3.40
C ARG A 89 -10.95 10.51 4.01
N ILE A 90 -9.71 10.65 4.49
CA ILE A 90 -8.98 9.57 5.14
C ILE A 90 -9.26 9.63 6.64
N THR A 91 -9.77 8.53 7.19
CA THR A 91 -10.07 8.35 8.61
C THR A 91 -9.29 7.15 9.15
N ASP A 92 -9.29 6.91 10.46
CA ASP A 92 -8.55 5.80 11.06
C ASP A 92 -8.99 4.41 10.55
N ASP A 93 -10.24 4.29 10.07
CA ASP A 93 -10.76 3.06 9.47
C ASP A 93 -10.45 2.92 7.96
N THR A 94 -9.83 3.94 7.36
CA THR A 94 -9.46 3.92 5.94
C THR A 94 -8.21 3.08 5.73
N LEU A 95 -8.29 2.13 4.80
CA LEU A 95 -7.14 1.46 4.20
C LEU A 95 -6.51 2.39 3.17
N LEU A 96 -5.30 2.87 3.45
CA LEU A 96 -4.47 3.57 2.47
C LEU A 96 -3.79 2.54 1.57
N PHE A 97 -4.04 2.65 0.26
CA PHE A 97 -3.40 1.82 -0.75
C PHE A 97 -2.50 2.66 -1.67
N LEU A 98 -1.19 2.45 -1.57
CA LEU A 98 -0.16 3.12 -2.37
C LEU A 98 0.26 2.21 -3.54
N ASP A 99 -0.32 2.42 -4.72
CA ASP A 99 -0.01 1.64 -5.92
C ASP A 99 1.17 2.23 -6.70
N GLU A 100 1.90 1.37 -7.41
CA GLU A 100 3.17 1.70 -8.10
C GLU A 100 4.15 2.48 -7.20
N ILE A 101 4.36 2.01 -5.96
CA ILE A 101 5.16 2.73 -4.95
C ILE A 101 6.58 3.07 -5.39
N GLN A 102 7.16 2.30 -6.31
CA GLN A 102 8.48 2.59 -6.87
C GLN A 102 8.54 3.88 -7.71
N ALA A 103 7.39 4.45 -8.10
CA ALA A 103 7.33 5.75 -8.77
C ALA A 103 7.73 6.91 -7.86
N VAL A 104 7.63 6.74 -6.53
CA VAL A 104 8.11 7.68 -5.52
C VAL A 104 8.98 6.88 -4.54
N PRO A 105 10.29 6.71 -4.82
CA PRO A 105 11.18 5.87 -4.01
C PRO A 105 11.19 6.24 -2.51
N GLU A 106 11.01 7.52 -2.18
CA GLU A 106 10.90 8.05 -0.82
C GLU A 106 9.68 7.54 -0.06
N ALA A 107 8.67 7.01 -0.76
CA ALA A 107 7.50 6.41 -0.12
C ALA A 107 7.86 5.12 0.63
N ILE A 108 8.86 4.36 0.17
CA ILE A 108 9.29 3.10 0.82
C ILE A 108 9.85 3.36 2.23
N PRO A 109 10.86 4.23 2.45
CA PRO A 109 11.35 4.52 3.79
C PRO A 109 10.29 5.24 4.65
N ALA A 110 9.37 6.00 4.04
CA ALA A 110 8.26 6.65 4.77
C ALA A 110 7.32 5.63 5.43
N LEU A 111 7.16 4.43 4.87
CA LEU A 111 6.34 3.35 5.47
C LEU A 111 6.76 3.03 6.91
N ARG A 112 8.04 3.14 7.24
CA ARG A 112 8.52 2.94 8.61
C ARG A 112 7.80 3.86 9.60
N TYR A 113 7.64 5.14 9.25
CA TYR A 113 7.03 6.13 10.12
C TYR A 113 5.53 5.92 10.26
N PHE A 114 4.85 5.39 9.24
CA PHE A 114 3.47 4.93 9.39
C PHE A 114 3.34 3.85 10.47
N TYR A 115 4.31 2.93 10.58
CA TYR A 115 4.31 1.93 11.63
C TYR A 115 4.64 2.51 13.02
N GLU A 116 5.60 3.42 13.09
CA GLU A 116 6.10 3.98 14.36
C GLU A 116 5.11 5.00 14.95
N ASP A 117 4.58 5.91 14.12
CA ASP A 117 3.78 7.06 14.57
C ASP A 117 2.27 6.83 14.42
N MET A 118 1.84 5.94 13.52
CA MET A 118 0.43 5.64 13.24
C MET A 118 0.14 4.13 13.18
N PRO A 119 0.48 3.33 14.22
CA PRO A 119 0.45 1.86 14.17
C PRO A 119 -0.93 1.24 13.86
N ASP A 120 -2.01 1.93 14.22
CA ASP A 120 -3.38 1.49 13.95
C ASP A 120 -3.84 1.78 12.51
N PHE A 121 -3.13 2.65 11.80
CA PHE A 121 -3.47 3.05 10.44
C PHE A 121 -3.11 1.93 9.44
N SER A 122 -4.06 1.59 8.56
CA SER A 122 -3.89 0.45 7.65
C SER A 122 -3.24 0.92 6.35
N VAL A 123 -1.99 0.50 6.11
CA VAL A 123 -1.25 0.86 4.88
C VAL A 123 -0.83 -0.39 4.12
N ILE A 124 -1.29 -0.50 2.88
CA ILE A 124 -0.79 -1.46 1.90
C ILE A 124 -0.15 -0.68 0.77
N SER A 125 1.00 -1.13 0.29
CA SER A 125 1.58 -0.66 -0.96
C SER A 125 1.74 -1.81 -1.95
N ALA A 126 1.76 -1.47 -3.23
CA ALA A 126 2.06 -2.40 -4.29
C ALA A 126 3.11 -1.80 -5.23
N GLY A 127 4.01 -2.65 -5.70
CA GLY A 127 5.05 -2.22 -6.63
C GLY A 127 5.46 -3.36 -7.55
N SER A 128 5.76 -3.00 -8.79
CA SER A 128 6.45 -3.88 -9.73
C SER A 128 7.95 -3.58 -9.69
N LEU A 129 8.78 -4.58 -9.98
CA LEU A 129 10.24 -4.40 -10.10
C LEU A 129 10.91 -3.74 -8.89
N LEU A 130 10.32 -3.86 -7.70
CA LEU A 130 10.82 -3.23 -6.46
C LEU A 130 12.28 -3.61 -6.18
N GLU A 131 12.65 -4.84 -6.57
CA GLU A 131 14.02 -5.38 -6.48
C GLU A 131 15.05 -4.55 -7.27
N PHE A 132 14.65 -3.97 -8.41
CA PHE A 132 15.52 -3.13 -9.24
C PHE A 132 15.60 -1.70 -8.71
N ALA A 133 14.48 -1.13 -8.26
CA ALA A 133 14.45 0.21 -7.66
C ALA A 133 15.22 0.28 -6.33
N LEU A 134 15.22 -0.82 -5.56
CA LEU A 134 15.99 -0.94 -4.32
C LEU A 134 17.47 -1.28 -4.56
N ALA A 135 17.85 -1.76 -5.74
CA ALA A 135 19.25 -2.01 -6.09
C ALA A 135 20.00 -0.70 -6.43
N ASP A 136 19.31 0.30 -6.99
CA ASP A 136 19.87 1.62 -7.30
C ASP A 136 19.91 2.55 -6.08
N HIS A 137 19.03 2.33 -5.09
CA HIS A 137 19.00 3.12 -3.87
C HIS A 137 19.45 2.30 -2.66
N ASN A 138 20.56 2.70 -2.05
CA ASN A 138 21.15 2.08 -0.85
C ASN A 138 20.24 2.29 0.39
N PHE A 139 19.09 1.64 0.44
CA PHE A 139 18.14 1.67 1.55
C PHE A 139 18.45 0.53 2.52
N SER A 140 18.83 0.87 3.76
CA SER A 140 18.70 -0.08 4.88
C SER A 140 17.22 -0.28 5.18
N MET A 141 16.67 -1.42 4.78
CA MET A 141 15.38 -1.91 5.27
C MET A 141 15.56 -2.37 6.72
N PRO A 142 14.73 -1.92 7.68
CA PRO A 142 14.64 -2.53 9.01
C PRO A 142 13.95 -3.90 9.01
#